data_AF-A0A562J8A8-F1
#
_entry.id   AF-A0A562J8A8-F1
#
_cell.length_a   1.000
_cell.length_b   1.000
_cell.length_c   1.000
_cell.angle_alpha   90.00
_cell.angle_beta   90.00
_cell.angle_gamma   90.00
#
_symmetry.space_group_name_H-M   'P 1'
#
loop_
_entity.id
_entity.type
_entity.pdbx_description
1 polymer ?
#
loop_
_entity_poly.entity_id
_entity_poly.type
_entity_poly.pdbx_seq_one_letter_code
_entity_poly.pdbx_strand_id
1 'polypeptide(L)' 'MEGKVQKMDQHNPGIKCMVNTCHYYSQGDHCNAQKIEVQSRNAQSSKETDCATFVPHNQSMS' A
#
# COMPACT_ATOMS: atom_id res chain seq x y z
N MET A 1 8.06 -0.67 16.43
CA MET A 1 7.97 -1.70 15.38
C MET A 1 8.99 -1.30 14.33
N GLU A 2 9.95 -2.17 14.01
CA GLU A 2 10.81 -1.99 12.84
C GLU A 2 9.95 -1.70 11.59
N GLY A 3 10.44 -0.87 10.66
CA GLY A 3 10.07 -1.02 9.26
C GLY A 3 8.76 -0.42 8.74
N LYS A 4 8.35 0.80 9.18
CA LYS A 4 7.38 1.59 8.38
C LYS A 4 7.92 1.69 6.94
N VAL A 5 7.19 1.14 5.97
CA VAL A 5 7.56 1.20 4.54
C VAL A 5 7.72 2.68 4.14
N GLN A 6 8.80 3.02 3.46
CA GLN A 6 9.02 4.41 3.03
C GLN A 6 8.05 4.78 1.90
N LYS A 7 7.53 6.00 1.94
CA LYS A 7 6.82 6.62 0.82
C LYS A 7 7.86 7.30 -0.08
N MET A 8 7.91 6.88 -1.33
CA MET A 8 8.82 7.40 -2.35
C MET A 8 8.17 8.58 -3.11
N ASP A 9 9.00 9.36 -3.80
CA ASP A 9 8.52 10.40 -4.73
C ASP A 9 7.99 9.78 -6.03
N GLN A 10 8.67 8.76 -6.54
CA GLN A 10 8.25 7.98 -7.71
C GLN A 10 7.38 6.79 -7.30
N HIS A 11 6.44 6.42 -8.16
CA HIS A 11 5.58 5.27 -7.92
C HIS A 11 6.37 3.95 -8.02
N ASN A 12 5.92 2.95 -7.27
CA ASN A 12 6.35 1.58 -7.41
C ASN A 12 5.77 0.98 -8.70
N PRO A 13 6.59 0.75 -9.74
CA PRO A 13 6.09 0.28 -11.03
C PRO A 13 5.46 -1.12 -10.88
N GLY A 14 4.23 -1.27 -11.36
CA GLY A 14 3.49 -2.53 -11.31
C GLY A 14 2.54 -2.70 -10.12
N ILE A 15 2.46 -1.71 -9.21
CA ILE A 15 1.49 -1.73 -8.12
C ILE A 15 0.38 -0.71 -8.37
N LYS A 16 -0.85 -1.21 -8.49
CA LYS A 16 -2.06 -0.39 -8.51
C LYS A 16 -2.61 -0.21 -7.09
N CYS A 17 -2.77 1.03 -6.65
CA CYS A 17 -3.42 1.38 -5.38
C CYS A 17 -4.67 2.21 -5.68
N MET A 18 -5.86 1.61 -5.52
CA MET A 18 -7.15 2.30 -5.74
C MET A 18 -7.73 2.88 -4.44
N VAL A 19 -7.04 2.68 -3.31
CA VAL A 19 -7.49 3.14 -1.99
C VAL A 19 -6.97 4.55 -1.78
N ASN A 20 -7.74 5.56 -2.22
CA ASN A 20 -7.34 6.97 -2.15
C ASN A 20 -7.12 7.51 -0.72
N THR A 21 -7.59 6.78 0.30
CA THR A 21 -7.33 7.08 1.71
C THR A 21 -6.02 6.48 2.24
N CYS A 22 -5.30 5.70 1.42
CA CYS A 22 -3.98 5.17 1.74
C CYS A 22 -2.94 6.30 1.69
N HIS A 23 -2.06 6.35 2.70
CA HIS A 23 -0.92 7.27 2.75
C HIS A 23 -0.03 7.17 1.51
N TYR A 24 0.12 5.96 0.97
CA TYR A 24 0.96 5.70 -0.20
C TYR A 24 0.24 5.90 -1.55
N TYR A 25 -1.04 6.27 -1.55
CA TYR A 25 -1.75 6.56 -2.78
C TYR A 25 -1.09 7.72 -3.55
N SER A 26 -1.03 7.58 -4.86
CA SER A 26 -0.61 8.61 -5.81
C SER A 26 -1.58 8.67 -6.98
N GLN A 27 -1.64 9.82 -7.64
CA GLN A 27 -2.54 10.07 -8.77
C GLN A 27 -2.38 8.99 -9.85
N GLY A 28 -3.50 8.58 -10.47
CA GLY A 28 -3.50 7.53 -11.50
C GLY A 28 -3.58 6.11 -10.94
N ASP A 29 -4.08 5.95 -9.71
CA ASP A 29 -4.12 4.68 -8.98
C ASP A 29 -2.74 4.05 -8.77
N HIS A 30 -1.73 4.89 -8.59
CA HIS A 30 -0.37 4.45 -8.35
C HIS A 30 -0.09 4.31 -6.85
N CYS A 31 0.86 3.45 -6.50
CA CYS A 31 1.34 3.28 -5.15
C CYS A 31 2.77 3.84 -5.03
N ASN A 32 3.00 4.75 -4.08
CA ASN A 32 4.33 5.28 -3.77
C ASN A 32 5.01 4.52 -2.61
N ALA A 33 4.49 3.39 -2.17
CA ALA A 33 5.15 2.55 -1.18
C ALA A 33 6.39 1.89 -1.79
N GLN A 34 7.55 1.95 -1.13
CA GLN A 34 8.79 1.32 -1.63
C GLN A 34 8.64 -0.19 -1.87
N LYS A 35 7.80 -0.85 -1.07
CA LYS A 35 7.40 -2.24 -1.21
C LYS A 35 5.99 -2.40 -0.65
N ILE A 36 5.30 -3.48 -0.99
CA ILE A 36 4.07 -3.87 -0.32
C ILE A 36 4.21 -5.24 0.33
N GLU A 37 3.47 -5.44 1.39
CA GLU A 37 3.19 -6.74 1.95
C GLU A 37 1.73 -7.07 1.63
N VAL A 38 1.54 -8.18 0.91
CA VAL A 38 0.23 -8.75 0.65
C VAL A 38 0.05 -9.90 1.63
N GLN A 39 -1.05 -9.89 2.37
CA GLN A 39 -1.42 -10.98 3.27
C GLN A 39 -2.46 -11.89 2.63
N SER A 40 -2.81 -12.94 3.38
CA SER A 40 -3.72 -14.04 3.00
C SER A 40 -3.01 -15.28 2.46
N ARG A 41 -2.25 -15.92 3.36
CA ARG A 41 -1.43 -17.14 3.19
C ARG A 41 -2.09 -18.26 2.36
N ASN A 42 -3.41 -18.41 2.42
CA ASN A 42 -4.17 -19.46 1.74
C ASN A 42 -5.28 -18.91 0.82
N ALA A 43 -5.18 -17.65 0.40
CA ALA A 43 -6.19 -17.03 -0.45
C ALA A 43 -6.44 -17.85 -1.72
N GLN A 44 -7.70 -18.10 -2.01
CA GLN A 44 -8.13 -18.78 -3.24
C GLN A 44 -8.59 -17.79 -4.32
N SER A 45 -8.75 -16.52 -3.95
CA SER A 45 -9.11 -15.44 -4.85
C SER A 45 -8.44 -14.13 -4.46
N SER A 46 -8.29 -13.21 -5.42
CA SER A 46 -7.74 -11.87 -5.15
C SER A 46 -8.59 -11.03 -4.20
N LYS A 47 -9.87 -11.37 -4.03
CA LYS A 47 -10.77 -10.69 -3.08
C LYS A 47 -10.45 -11.04 -1.62
N GLU A 48 -9.72 -12.14 -1.40
CA GLU A 48 -9.28 -12.57 -0.07
C GLU A 48 -7.94 -11.97 0.33
N THR A 49 -7.20 -11.34 -0.59
CA THR A 49 -5.89 -10.74 -0.31
C THR A 49 -6.02 -9.30 0.15
N ASP A 50 -5.30 -8.93 1.21
CA ASP A 50 -5.23 -7.56 1.71
C ASP A 50 -3.81 -6.98 1.63
N CYS A 51 -3.72 -5.67 1.42
CA CYS A 51 -2.46 -4.94 1.49
C CYS A 51 -2.17 -4.56 2.96
N ALA A 52 -1.30 -5.32 3.62
CA ALA A 52 -0.88 -5.05 5.00
C ALA A 52 -0.01 -3.78 5.13
N THR A 53 0.46 -3.25 4.01
CA THR A 53 1.14 -1.94 3.95
C THR A 53 0.15 -0.76 3.96
N PHE A 54 -1.16 -1.00 3.96
CA PHE A 54 -2.13 0.09 4.08
C PHE A 54 -1.92 0.89 5.37
N VAL A 55 -1.75 2.20 5.21
CA VAL A 55 -1.72 3.17 6.30
C VAL A 55 -2.74 4.25 5.98
N PRO A 56 -3.71 4.54 6.85
CA PRO A 56 -4.62 5.67 6.67
C PRO A 56 -3.87 7.00 6.58
N HIS A 57 -4.28 7.88 5.67
CA HIS A 57 -3.64 9.18 5.49
C HIS A 57 -3.53 9.99 6.81
N ASN A 58 -4.56 9.93 7.65
CA ASN A 58 -4.60 10.60 8.95
C ASN A 58 -3.68 9.98 10.02
N GLN A 59 -3.32 8.70 9.91
CA GLN A 59 -2.41 8.02 10.84
C GLN A 59 -0.94 8.14 10.43
N SER A 60 -0.67 8.57 9.20
CA SER A 60 0.69 8.80 8.69
C SER A 60 1.31 10.12 9.14
N MET A 61 0.49 11.07 9.62
CA MET A 61 0.90 12.41 10.05
C MET A 61 1.28 12.46 11.55
N SER A 62 1.36 11.31 12.23
CA SER A 62 1.70 11.17 13.66
C SER A 62 3.06 10.50 13.87
#